data_AF-A0A932UFR4-F1
#
_entry.id   AF-A0A932UFR4-F1
#
_cell.length_a   1.000
_cell.length_b   1.000
_cell.length_c   1.000
_cell.angle_alpha   90.00
_cell.angle_beta   90.00
_cell.angle_gamma   90.00
#
_symmetry.space_group_name_H-M   'P 1'
#
loop_
_entity.id
_entity.type
_entity.pdbx_description
1 polymer ?
#
loop_
_entity_poly.entity_id
_entity_poly.type
_entity_poly.pdbx_seq_one_letter_code
_entity_poly.pdbx_strand_id
1 'polypeptide(L)' 'MDTHFGNPAGDPRPFVWVRLPPSRTGFRGILPRRWAIDRTFAWLPDNRRLSNDYERLCQTSEVLIYVAITRLRIRRLAHS' A
#
# COMPACT_ATOMS: atom_id res chain seq x y z
N MET A 1 29.55 -13.49 -25.76
CA MET A 1 29.86 -12.21 -26.44
C MET A 1 29.62 -11.17 -25.38
N ASP A 2 30.60 -11.02 -24.48
CA ASP A 2 30.34 -10.56 -23.11
C ASP A 2 30.76 -9.11 -23.00
N THR A 3 29.78 -8.26 -22.69
CA THR A 3 29.88 -6.81 -22.71
C THR A 3 30.53 -6.31 -21.42
N HIS A 4 31.83 -6.02 -21.48
CA HIS A 4 32.52 -5.27 -20.42
C HIS A 4 32.39 -3.77 -20.67
N PHE A 5 31.24 -3.18 -20.31
CA PHE A 5 31.15 -1.72 -20.14
C PHE A 5 31.86 -1.34 -18.82
N GLY A 6 33.01 -0.69 -18.92
CA GLY A 6 33.81 -0.24 -17.78
C GLY A 6 33.16 0.90 -16.98
N ASN A 7 33.51 0.99 -15.70
CA ASN A 7 33.00 1.94 -14.71
C ASN A 7 33.48 3.40 -14.97
N PRO A 8 32.60 4.41 -15.08
CA PRO A 8 32.99 5.80 -15.35
C PRO A 8 33.33 6.65 -14.10
N ALA A 9 33.25 6.13 -12.87
CA ALA A 9 33.55 6.92 -11.67
C ALA A 9 34.33 6.07 -10.67
N GLY A 10 35.44 6.60 -10.15
CA GLY A 10 36.43 5.93 -9.28
C GLY A 10 35.94 5.47 -7.90
N ASP A 11 34.78 4.81 -7.83
CA ASP A 11 34.34 4.02 -6.69
C ASP A 11 35.17 2.72 -6.63
N PRO A 12 35.87 2.42 -5.52
CA PRO A 12 36.62 1.18 -5.36
C PRO A 12 35.73 -0.07 -5.24
N ARG A 13 34.40 0.07 -5.16
CA ARG A 13 33.47 -1.07 -5.11
C ARG A 13 33.00 -1.44 -6.52
N PRO A 14 33.11 -2.72 -6.94
CA PRO A 14 32.55 -3.13 -8.21
C PRO A 14 31.02 -3.04 -8.15
N PHE A 15 30.45 -2.20 -9.01
CA PHE A 15 29.01 -2.18 -9.25
C PHE A 15 28.64 -3.45 -10.02
N VAL A 16 28.05 -4.42 -9.32
CA VAL A 16 27.61 -5.69 -9.91
C VAL A 16 26.15 -5.54 -10.32
N TRP A 17 25.89 -5.57 -11.63
CA TRP A 17 24.53 -5.75 -12.13
C TRP A 17 24.05 -7.17 -11.76
N VAL A 18 23.24 -7.26 -10.70
CA VAL A 18 22.52 -8.49 -10.36
C VAL A 18 21.17 -8.45 -11.05
N ARG A 19 20.88 -9.41 -11.93
CA ARG A 19 19.52 -9.59 -12.44
C ARG A 19 18.62 -9.96 -11.26
N LEU A 20 17.50 -9.24 -11.07
CA LEU A 20 16.48 -9.64 -10.13
C LEU A 20 16.08 -11.10 -10.49
N PRO A 21 16.06 -12.04 -9.53
CA PRO A 21 15.62 -13.40 -9.81
C PRO A 21 14.23 -13.33 -10.46
N PRO A 22 13.93 -14.22 -11.43
CA PRO A 22 12.63 -14.22 -12.07
C PRO A 22 11.55 -14.25 -10.98
N SER A 23 10.54 -13.39 -11.14
CA SER A 23 9.42 -13.36 -10.22
C SER A 23 8.89 -14.79 -10.08
N ARG A 24 8.60 -15.21 -8.85
CA ARG A 24 8.14 -16.57 -8.59
C ARG A 24 6.75 -16.71 -9.22
N THR A 25 6.70 -17.17 -10.46
CA THR A 25 5.50 -17.30 -11.28
C THR A 25 4.67 -18.47 -10.74
N GLY A 26 3.77 -18.18 -9.81
CA GLY A 26 2.83 -19.15 -9.26
C GLY A 26 1.84 -18.51 -8.29
N PHE A 27 0.56 -18.87 -8.42
CA PHE A 27 -0.49 -18.48 -7.48
C PHE A 27 -0.18 -19.07 -6.10
N ARG A 28 0.14 -18.22 -5.11
CA ARG A 28 0.56 -18.64 -3.76
C ARG A 28 -0.60 -19.05 -2.84
N GLY A 29 -1.77 -19.38 -3.40
CA GLY A 29 -3.01 -19.56 -2.65
C GLY A 29 -3.65 -18.24 -2.22
N ILE A 30 -4.84 -18.32 -1.61
CA ILE A 30 -5.51 -17.18 -0.98
C ILE A 30 -4.75 -16.81 0.29
N LEU A 31 -4.17 -15.61 0.35
CA LEU A 31 -3.60 -15.10 1.60
C LEU A 31 -4.75 -14.82 2.59
N PRO A 32 -4.78 -15.45 3.78
CA PRO A 32 -5.90 -15.39 4.71
C PRO A 32 -6.22 -13.98 5.24
N ARG A 33 -5.33 -12.99 5.02
CA ARG A 33 -5.50 -11.60 5.45
C ARG A 33 -5.56 -10.56 4.33
N ARG A 34 -5.56 -10.98 3.06
CA ARG A 34 -5.53 -10.05 1.91
C ARG A 34 -6.69 -9.05 1.95
N TRP A 35 -7.89 -9.55 2.25
CA TRP A 35 -9.12 -8.76 2.22
C TRP A 35 -9.36 -7.91 3.47
N ALA A 36 -8.55 -8.03 4.52
CA ALA A 36 -8.77 -7.26 5.75
C ALA A 36 -8.61 -5.74 5.52
N ILE A 37 -7.62 -5.39 4.69
CA ILE A 37 -7.33 -4.02 4.28
C ILE A 37 -8.44 -3.51 3.37
N ASP A 38 -8.76 -4.27 2.32
CA ASP A 38 -9.80 -3.92 1.34
C ASP A 38 -11.16 -3.73 2.02
N ARG A 39 -11.52 -4.61 2.96
CA ARG A 39 -12.76 -4.45 3.74
C ARG A 39 -12.76 -3.19 4.57
N THR A 40 -11.64 -2.76 5.12
CA THR A 40 -11.58 -1.52 5.92
C THR A 40 -11.80 -0.31 5.03
N PHE A 41 -11.21 -0.29 3.83
CA PHE A 41 -11.42 0.76 2.84
C PHE A 41 -12.84 0.75 2.25
N ALA A 42 -13.47 -0.42 2.10
CA ALA A 42 -14.83 -0.55 1.60
C ALA A 42 -15.90 0.16 2.47
N TRP A 43 -15.61 0.45 3.75
CA TRP A 43 -16.52 1.20 4.63
C TRP A 43 -16.35 2.72 4.55
N LEU A 44 -15.29 3.24 3.91
CA LEU A 44 -15.08 4.69 3.80
C LEU A 44 -16.19 5.37 2.97
N PRO A 45 -16.59 4.85 1.79
CA PRO A 45 -17.64 5.48 0.97
C PRO A 45 -19.01 5.56 1.66
N ASP A 46 -19.27 4.68 2.63
CA ASP A 46 -20.50 4.66 3.44
C ASP A 46 -20.66 5.95 4.26
N ASN A 47 -19.57 6.66 4.53
CA ASN A 47 -19.62 8.01 5.06
C ASN A 47 -19.83 8.98 3.89
N ARG A 48 -21.02 9.58 3.80
CA ARG A 48 -21.41 10.51 2.71
C ARG A 48 -20.35 11.55 2.34
N ARG A 49 -19.60 12.06 3.32
CA ARG A 49 -18.53 13.05 3.11
C ARG A 49 -17.24 12.49 2.49
N LEU A 50 -17.01 11.18 2.62
CA LEU A 50 -15.85 10.47 2.08
C LEU A 50 -16.17 9.69 0.79
N SER A 51 -17.43 9.74 0.31
CA SER A 51 -17.82 9.10 -0.96
C SER A 51 -17.11 9.72 -2.17
N ASN A 52 -16.68 10.97 -2.04
CA ASN A 52 -15.82 11.70 -2.98
C ASN A 52 -14.99 12.68 -2.16
N ASP A 53 -13.76 12.93 -2.58
CA ASP A 53 -12.90 13.91 -1.92
C ASP A 53 -13.35 15.32 -2.33
N TYR A 54 -14.25 15.90 -1.54
CA TYR A 54 -14.75 17.26 -1.74
C TYR A 54 -13.98 18.29 -0.89
N GLU A 55 -13.06 17.84 -0.07
CA GLU A 55 -12.35 18.71 0.85
C GLU A 55 -11.23 19.47 0.13
N ARG A 56 -11.18 20.78 0.33
CA ARG A 56 -10.16 21.65 -0.30
C ARG A 56 -8.76 21.40 0.26
N LEU A 57 -8.66 20.87 1.47
CA LEU A 57 -7.41 20.64 2.19
C LEU A 57 -7.28 19.15 2.52
N CYS A 58 -6.10 18.58 2.24
CA CYS A 58 -5.79 17.19 2.60
C CYS A 58 -5.89 16.93 4.11
N GLN A 59 -5.62 17.96 4.93
CA GLN A 59 -5.76 17.86 6.39
C GLN A 59 -7.20 17.54 6.81
N THR A 60 -8.19 18.11 6.11
CA THR A 60 -9.60 17.85 6.44
C THR A 60 -10.01 16.44 6.03
N SER A 61 -9.62 15.99 4.84
CA SER A 61 -9.91 14.62 4.39
C SER A 61 -9.21 13.57 5.26
N GLU A 62 -7.97 13.85 5.70
CA GLU A 62 -7.25 13.00 6.66
C GLU A 62 -8.00 12.87 8.00
N VAL A 63 -8.45 13.98 8.58
CA VAL A 63 -9.23 13.97 9.83
C VAL A 63 -10.52 13.18 9.66
N LEU A 64 -11.23 13.36 8.54
CA LEU A 64 -12.46 12.61 8.26
C LEU A 64 -12.22 11.10 8.14
N ILE A 65 -11.12 10.68 7.53
CA ILE A 65 -10.72 9.27 7.46
C ILE A 65 -10.47 8.71 8.87
N TYR A 66 -9.73 9.42 9.72
CA TYR A 66 -9.50 8.97 11.11
C TYR A 66 -10.80 8.84 11.90
N VAL A 67 -11.71 9.80 11.76
CA VAL A 67 -13.04 9.74 12.41
C VAL A 67 -13.85 8.55 11.91
N ALA A 68 -13.87 8.29 10.60
CA ALA A 68 -14.59 7.17 10.01
C ALA A 68 -14.07 5.81 10.52
N ILE A 69 -12.74 5.63 10.54
CA ILE A 69 -12.11 4.39 11.04
C ILE A 69 -12.35 4.23 12.54
N THR A 70 -12.30 5.31 13.33
CA THR A 70 -12.57 5.27 14.77
C THR A 70 -13.98 4.80 15.06
N ARG A 71 -14.98 5.33 14.35
CA ARG A 71 -16.39 4.90 14.47
C ARG A 71 -16.56 3.42 14.14
N LEU A 72 -15.92 2.95 13.07
CA LEU A 72 -15.96 1.55 12.67
C LEU A 72 -15.35 0.63 13.75
N ARG A 73 -14.21 1.02 14.33
CA ARG A 73 -13.57 0.26 15.40
C ARG A 73 -14.42 0.20 16.66
N ILE A 74 -15.01 1.32 17.08
CA ILE A 74 -15.93 1.38 18.23
C ILE A 74 -17.13 0.44 18.03
N ARG A 75 -17.76 0.48 16.84
CA ARG A 75 -18.90 -0.42 16.52
C ARG A 75 -18.52 -1.90 16.63
N ARG A 76 -17.33 -2.28 16.16
CA ARG A 76 -16.84 -3.66 16.26
C ARG A 76 -16.57 -4.07 17.70
N LEU A 77 -16.00 -3.19 18.52
CA LEU A 77 -15.79 -3.45 19.95
C LEU A 77 -17.12 -3.61 20.70
N ALA A 78 -18.13 -2.81 20.36
CA ALA A 78 -19.45 -2.90 20.97
C ALA A 78 -20.26 -4.13 20.53
N HIS A 79 -19.85 -4.82 19.46
CA HIS A 79 -20.46 -6.05 18.94
C HIS A 79 -19.56 -7.29 19.10
N SER A 80 -18.46 -7.15 19.85
CA SER A 80 -17.54 -8.24 20.21
C SER A 80 -17.87 -8.79 21.59
#